data_AF-A0A949IN30-F1
#
_entry.id   AF-A0A949IN30-F1
#
_cell.length_a   1.000
_cell.length_b   1.000
_cell.length_c   1.000
_cell.angle_alpha   90.00
_cell.angle_beta   90.00
_cell.angle_gamma   90.00
#
_symmetry.space_group_name_H-M   'P 1'
#
loop_
_entity.id
_entity.type
_entity.pdbx_description
1 polymer ?
#
loop_
_entity_poly.entity_id
_entity_poly.type
_entity_poly.pdbx_seq_one_letter_code
_entity_poly.pdbx_strand_id
1 'polypeptide(L)'
;MGHDSTDKPVEQPPSNTGLTSERAANISTENQGPRPAGATREKSWAATLGLDSLSIPPLKFGEVNGGSNQINDCATDKCMVGGKQYKDSTEIPGNHPKALLHPDGKPVLGPDGKPIYGPDRIDLDKIATDARDNKGWFSEERAALKFRHSGDWDFQRMKADDGRPIFTKEYQNFANIGIGYIMGALGVSMDKMSGYAGTYCKFKCSYNEPMSPQYPHLADRQVKDFQIGFNLYRERHPDGK
;
A
#
# COMPACT_ATOMS: atom_id res chain seq x y z
N MET A 1 -4.04 59.92 39.37
CA MET A 1 -3.82 60.70 38.14
C MET A 1 -2.68 60.03 37.39
N GLY A 2 -2.88 59.72 36.11
CA GLY A 2 -1.83 59.21 35.21
C GLY A 2 -2.09 57.79 34.68
N HIS A 3 -3.08 57.65 33.79
CA HIS A 3 -3.10 56.57 32.81
C HIS A 3 -2.09 56.91 31.72
N ASP A 4 -1.23 55.96 31.35
CA ASP A 4 -0.41 56.06 30.13
C ASP A 4 -0.62 54.77 29.32
N SER A 5 -1.41 54.90 28.27
CA SER A 5 -1.80 53.83 27.34
C SER A 5 -1.10 54.13 26.02
N THR A 6 -0.08 53.34 25.69
CA THR A 6 0.62 53.43 24.41
C THR A 6 -0.01 52.45 23.42
N ASP A 7 -0.97 52.96 22.65
CA ASP A 7 -1.50 52.29 21.46
C ASP A 7 -0.41 52.23 20.37
N LYS A 8 -0.14 51.02 19.88
CA LYS A 8 0.67 50.79 18.68
C LYS A 8 -0.23 50.82 17.44
N PRO A 9 0.19 51.44 16.32
CA PRO A 9 -0.60 51.46 15.09
C PRO A 9 -0.53 50.11 14.36
N VAL A 10 -1.69 49.69 13.86
CA VAL A 10 -1.87 48.52 12.99
C VAL A 10 -1.42 48.89 11.58
N GLU A 11 -0.37 48.22 11.09
CA GLU A 11 0.06 48.29 9.68
C GLU A 11 -0.97 47.57 8.79
N GLN A 12 -1.56 48.29 7.84
CA GLN A 12 -2.35 47.71 6.76
C GLN A 12 -1.43 47.21 5.64
N PRO A 13 -1.67 46.01 5.07
CA PRO A 13 -0.93 45.55 3.90
C PRO A 13 -1.36 46.31 2.63
N PRO A 14 -0.44 46.57 1.69
CA PRO A 14 -0.74 47.29 0.47
C PRO A 14 -1.64 46.48 -0.49
N SER A 15 -2.68 47.16 -0.96
CA SER A 15 -3.56 46.73 -2.05
C SER A 15 -2.77 46.65 -3.36
N ASN A 16 -2.59 45.42 -3.88
CA ASN A 16 -1.94 45.21 -5.18
C ASN A 16 -3.01 45.27 -6.29
N THR A 17 -3.15 46.44 -6.90
CA THR A 17 -3.97 46.67 -8.09
C THR A 17 -3.16 46.40 -9.36
N GLY A 18 -3.66 45.46 -10.16
CA GLY A 18 -3.63 45.52 -11.62
C GLY A 18 -2.31 45.21 -12.33
N LEU A 19 -2.28 44.09 -13.06
CA LEU A 19 -1.52 43.96 -14.29
C LEU A 19 -2.31 43.15 -15.33
N THR A 20 -2.74 43.92 -16.31
CA THR A 20 -3.17 43.66 -17.68
C THR A 20 -2.91 42.28 -18.30
N SER A 21 -3.99 41.73 -18.84
CA SER A 21 -4.04 40.86 -20.03
C SER A 21 -3.28 41.48 -21.20
N GLU A 22 -2.37 40.74 -21.84
CA GLU A 22 -2.30 40.59 -23.30
C GLU A 22 -1.22 39.58 -23.76
N ARG A 23 -1.64 38.74 -24.72
CA ARG A 23 -0.88 38.12 -25.82
C ARG A 23 0.14 36.98 -25.60
N ALA A 24 -0.34 35.81 -26.03
CA ALA A 24 0.18 34.99 -27.13
C ALA A 24 1.43 34.11 -26.90
N ALA A 25 1.18 32.80 -26.85
CA ALA A 25 2.00 31.81 -27.52
C ALA A 25 1.09 30.77 -28.20
N ASN A 26 1.06 30.83 -29.52
CA ASN A 26 0.55 29.77 -30.40
C ASN A 26 1.35 28.49 -30.14
N ILE A 27 0.69 27.46 -29.60
CA ILE A 27 1.21 26.09 -29.68
C ILE A 27 0.62 25.49 -30.95
N SER A 28 1.49 25.33 -31.93
CA SER A 28 1.26 24.59 -33.16
C SER A 28 0.82 23.16 -32.84
N THR A 29 -0.34 22.77 -33.34
CA THR A 29 -0.78 21.37 -33.42
C THR A 29 0.06 20.66 -34.48
N GLU A 30 1.13 20.00 -34.03
CA GLU A 30 1.97 19.17 -34.87
C GLU A 30 1.29 17.82 -35.11
N ASN A 31 0.97 17.57 -36.39
CA ASN A 31 0.80 16.30 -37.09
C ASN A 31 0.66 15.02 -36.24
N GLN A 32 -0.58 14.54 -36.11
CA GLN A 32 -0.84 13.11 -35.91
C GLN A 32 -0.58 12.37 -37.23
N GLY A 33 0.62 11.83 -37.37
CA GLY A 33 0.94 10.86 -38.42
C GLY A 33 0.15 9.55 -38.26
N PRO A 34 -0.02 8.77 -39.34
CA PRO A 34 -0.78 7.53 -39.30
C PRO A 34 -0.13 6.49 -38.37
N ARG A 35 -0.96 5.91 -37.48
CA ARG A 35 -0.57 4.80 -36.61
C ARG A 35 -0.12 3.60 -37.44
N PRO A 36 1.03 2.97 -37.14
CA PRO A 36 1.39 1.71 -37.78
C PRO A 36 0.44 0.60 -37.30
N ALA A 37 -0.26 0.00 -38.25
CA ALA A 37 -0.95 -1.28 -38.06
C ALA A 37 0.11 -2.37 -37.86
N GLY A 38 0.33 -2.74 -36.60
CA GLY A 38 1.38 -3.71 -36.25
C GLY A 38 1.29 -4.17 -34.79
N ALA A 39 0.09 -4.42 -34.28
CA ALA A 39 -0.09 -5.16 -33.04
C ALA A 39 0.00 -6.66 -33.35
N THR A 40 1.22 -7.21 -33.39
CA THR A 40 1.44 -8.66 -33.44
C THR A 40 2.18 -9.15 -32.20
N ARG A 41 1.45 -9.97 -31.43
CA ARG A 41 1.89 -10.85 -30.35
C ARG A 41 2.52 -10.18 -29.13
N GLU A 42 1.66 -9.83 -28.17
CA GLU A 42 1.97 -10.06 -26.76
C GLU A 42 2.36 -11.55 -26.59
N LYS A 43 3.66 -11.83 -26.52
CA LYS A 43 4.12 -13.07 -25.89
C LYS A 43 3.67 -12.99 -24.44
N SER A 44 2.87 -13.95 -23.98
CA SER A 44 2.48 -13.98 -22.58
C SER A 44 3.75 -14.09 -21.74
N TRP A 45 3.97 -13.12 -20.85
CA TRP A 45 5.08 -13.13 -19.92
C TRP A 45 5.06 -14.38 -19.01
N ALA A 46 3.89 -15.00 -18.83
CA ALA A 46 3.71 -16.26 -18.12
C ALA A 46 4.59 -17.41 -18.67
N ALA A 47 4.78 -17.48 -20.00
CA ALA A 47 5.59 -18.52 -20.62
C ALA A 47 7.10 -18.31 -20.42
N THR A 48 7.56 -17.06 -20.26
CA THR A 48 8.98 -16.75 -20.00
C THR A 48 9.36 -17.01 -18.54
N LEU A 49 8.39 -17.04 -17.62
CA LEU A 49 8.61 -17.16 -16.18
C LEU A 49 8.51 -18.60 -15.65
N GLY A 50 8.17 -19.59 -16.47
CA GLY A 50 8.03 -20.99 -16.02
C GLY A 50 7.01 -21.19 -14.89
N LEU A 51 6.09 -20.24 -14.69
CA LEU A 51 5.10 -20.28 -13.61
C LEU A 51 4.01 -21.34 -13.84
N ASP A 52 3.87 -21.82 -15.08
CA ASP A 52 2.94 -22.90 -15.43
C ASP A 52 3.35 -24.27 -14.86
N SER A 53 4.61 -24.42 -14.40
CA SER A 53 5.13 -25.67 -13.82
C SER A 53 5.44 -25.62 -12.33
N LEU A 54 5.25 -24.47 -11.67
CA LEU A 54 5.26 -24.41 -10.21
C LEU A 54 3.93 -24.97 -9.67
N SER A 55 3.84 -26.31 -9.68
CA SER A 55 2.93 -27.05 -8.82
C SER A 55 3.33 -26.78 -7.38
N ILE A 56 2.89 -25.65 -6.84
CA ILE A 56 2.98 -25.37 -5.42
C ILE A 56 2.04 -26.39 -4.78
N PRO A 57 2.55 -27.40 -4.04
CA PRO A 57 1.66 -28.35 -3.40
C PRO A 57 0.69 -27.56 -2.51
N PRO A 58 -0.61 -27.89 -2.52
CA PRO A 58 -1.53 -27.29 -1.57
C PRO A 58 -0.95 -27.56 -0.17
N LEU A 59 -0.55 -26.48 0.51
CA LEU A 59 -0.13 -26.58 1.90
C LEU A 59 -1.32 -27.17 2.66
N LYS A 60 -1.16 -28.41 3.15
CA LYS A 60 -2.12 -29.03 4.04
C LYS A 60 -2.08 -28.23 5.34
N PHE A 61 -3.01 -27.30 5.50
CA PHE A 61 -3.28 -26.70 6.78
C PHE A 61 -3.79 -27.81 7.69
N GLY A 62 -3.18 -27.93 8.88
CA GLY A 62 -3.71 -28.77 9.93
C GLY A 62 -5.16 -28.38 10.18
N GLU A 63 -6.05 -29.36 10.05
CA GLU A 63 -7.46 -29.26 10.38
C GLU A 63 -7.54 -28.85 11.86
N VAL A 64 -7.78 -27.56 12.11
CA VAL A 64 -7.99 -27.07 13.48
C VAL A 64 -9.38 -27.55 13.89
N ASN A 65 -9.41 -28.66 14.62
CA ASN A 65 -10.63 -29.26 15.15
C ASN A 65 -11.43 -28.25 15.99
N GLY A 66 -12.58 -27.83 15.48
CA GLY A 66 -13.87 -28.11 16.14
C GLY A 66 -14.27 -27.31 17.39
N GLY A 67 -13.89 -26.03 17.53
CA GLY A 67 -14.48 -25.16 18.56
C GLY A 67 -14.64 -23.72 18.08
N SER A 68 -15.82 -23.39 17.51
CA SER A 68 -16.48 -22.10 17.22
C SER A 68 -15.73 -20.74 17.28
N ASN A 69 -14.42 -20.70 17.10
CA ASN A 69 -13.58 -19.50 17.12
C ASN A 69 -13.10 -19.11 15.71
N GLN A 70 -13.85 -19.51 14.68
CA GLN A 70 -13.69 -18.92 13.35
C GLN A 70 -14.11 -17.45 13.44
N ILE A 71 -13.12 -16.56 13.35
CA ILE A 71 -13.37 -15.15 13.09
C ILE A 71 -13.88 -15.10 11.65
N ASN A 72 -15.19 -14.92 11.50
CA ASN A 72 -15.78 -14.53 10.24
C ASN A 72 -15.07 -13.26 9.79
N ASP A 73 -14.65 -13.24 8.52
CA ASP A 73 -14.04 -12.11 7.84
C ASP A 73 -14.51 -10.78 8.44
N CYS A 74 -13.61 -10.03 9.09
CA CYS A 74 -13.94 -8.76 9.72
C CYS A 74 -14.26 -7.66 8.69
N ALA A 75 -14.24 -7.98 7.39
CA ALA A 75 -14.93 -7.19 6.37
C ALA A 75 -16.46 -7.26 6.48
N THR A 76 -17.02 -8.22 7.21
CA THR A 76 -18.46 -8.39 7.48
C THR A 76 -18.87 -7.79 8.83
N ASP A 77 -20.16 -7.53 9.03
CA ASP A 77 -20.71 -6.78 10.18
C ASP A 77 -20.44 -7.35 11.59
N LYS A 78 -19.74 -8.49 11.73
CA LYS A 78 -19.51 -9.19 13.00
C LYS A 78 -18.07 -9.68 13.15
N CYS A 79 -17.14 -8.76 13.40
CA CYS A 79 -15.79 -9.12 13.86
C CYS A 79 -15.85 -9.44 15.36
N MET A 80 -15.85 -10.71 15.77
CA MET A 80 -15.93 -11.12 17.17
C MET A 80 -14.68 -11.89 17.60
N VAL A 81 -13.96 -11.43 18.63
CA VAL A 81 -12.78 -12.12 19.19
C VAL A 81 -13.00 -12.35 20.69
N GLY A 82 -13.21 -13.61 21.08
CA GLY A 82 -13.44 -13.99 22.48
C GLY A 82 -14.72 -13.37 23.07
N GLY A 83 -15.78 -13.23 22.25
CA GLY A 83 -17.05 -12.64 22.67
C GLY A 83 -17.11 -11.11 22.65
N LYS A 84 -16.00 -10.41 22.39
CA LYS A 84 -16.00 -8.94 22.18
C LYS A 84 -16.08 -8.62 20.68
N GLN A 85 -16.82 -7.58 20.30
CA GLN A 85 -16.94 -7.09 18.92
C GLN A 85 -15.83 -6.09 18.61
N TYR A 86 -15.17 -6.24 17.47
CA TYR A 86 -14.03 -5.44 17.02
C TYR A 86 -14.23 -4.77 15.66
N LYS A 87 -15.46 -4.78 15.12
CA LYS A 87 -15.76 -4.22 13.79
C LYS A 87 -15.23 -2.79 13.63
N ASP A 88 -15.36 -2.00 14.69
CA ASP A 88 -14.94 -0.59 14.74
C ASP A 88 -13.87 -0.35 15.83
N SER A 89 -13.29 -1.42 16.39
CA SER A 89 -12.33 -1.33 17.50
C SER A 89 -10.91 -1.37 16.97
N THR A 90 -10.19 -0.28 17.19
CA THR A 90 -8.74 -0.22 17.06
C THR A 90 -8.04 -1.05 18.13
N GLU A 91 -8.67 -1.31 19.27
CA GLU A 91 -8.07 -2.11 20.34
C GLU A 91 -8.23 -3.60 20.05
N ILE A 92 -7.28 -4.22 19.39
CA ILE A 92 -7.23 -5.66 19.17
C ILE A 92 -6.10 -6.24 20.05
N PRO A 93 -6.36 -7.25 20.89
CA PRO A 93 -5.33 -7.84 21.75
C PRO A 93 -4.08 -8.26 20.94
N GLY A 94 -2.92 -7.75 21.34
CA GLY A 94 -1.63 -8.04 20.71
C GLY A 94 -1.36 -7.30 19.39
N ASN A 95 -2.19 -6.32 19.02
CA ASN A 95 -2.09 -5.62 17.74
C ASN A 95 -2.65 -4.19 17.81
N HIS A 96 -1.98 -3.32 18.58
CA HIS A 96 -2.42 -1.93 18.71
C HIS A 96 -2.10 -1.15 17.43
N PRO A 97 -3.05 -0.39 16.88
CA PRO A 97 -2.79 0.40 15.70
C PRO A 97 -1.84 1.54 16.04
N LYS A 98 -0.77 1.62 15.26
CA LYS A 98 0.25 2.65 15.29
C LYS A 98 0.22 3.40 13.98
N ALA A 99 0.19 4.73 14.05
CA ALA A 99 0.28 5.56 12.87
C ALA A 99 1.60 5.26 12.13
N LEU A 100 1.52 5.05 10.83
CA LEU A 100 2.69 5.01 9.97
C LEU A 100 3.15 6.45 9.73
N LEU A 101 4.42 6.76 9.99
CA LEU A 101 4.95 8.13 9.96
C LEU A 101 5.97 8.31 8.82
N HIS A 102 6.02 9.50 8.24
CA HIS A 102 7.14 9.96 7.42
C HIS A 102 8.40 10.19 8.27
N PRO A 103 9.59 10.36 7.67
CA PRO A 103 10.80 10.73 8.39
C PRO A 103 10.67 12.01 9.23
N ASP A 104 9.83 12.95 8.80
CA ASP A 104 9.56 14.21 9.52
C ASP A 104 8.59 14.06 10.71
N GLY A 105 8.16 12.81 11.00
CA GLY A 105 7.25 12.48 12.08
C GLY A 105 5.77 12.70 11.75
N LYS A 106 5.41 13.21 10.56
CA LYS A 106 4.00 13.38 10.19
C LYS A 106 3.36 12.05 9.77
N PRO A 107 2.04 11.88 9.96
CA PRO A 107 1.35 10.67 9.51
C PRO A 107 1.39 10.51 7.99
N VAL A 108 1.62 9.29 7.54
CA VAL A 108 1.45 8.88 6.15
C VAL A 108 -0.05 8.87 5.85
N LEU A 109 -0.45 9.59 4.81
CA LEU A 109 -1.85 9.67 4.40
C LEU A 109 -2.12 8.69 3.26
N GLY A 110 -3.24 8.00 3.35
CA GLY A 110 -3.76 7.18 2.26
C GLY A 110 -4.36 8.05 1.14
N PRO A 111 -4.74 7.43 0.00
CA PRO A 111 -5.39 8.14 -1.11
C PRO A 111 -6.71 8.86 -0.76
N ASP A 112 -7.31 8.57 0.39
CA ASP A 112 -8.50 9.23 0.95
C ASP A 112 -8.16 10.39 1.90
N GLY A 113 -6.88 10.74 2.04
CA GLY A 113 -6.40 11.81 2.92
C GLY A 113 -6.42 11.44 4.41
N LYS A 114 -6.73 10.19 4.75
CA LYS A 114 -6.75 9.71 6.15
C LYS A 114 -5.40 9.11 6.54
N PRO A 115 -4.99 9.23 7.82
CA PRO A 115 -3.78 8.57 8.30
C PRO A 115 -3.84 7.05 8.13
N ILE A 116 -2.72 6.46 7.73
CA ILE A 116 -2.53 5.02 7.66
C ILE A 116 -2.08 4.51 9.03
N TYR A 117 -2.75 3.48 9.51
CA TYR A 117 -2.39 2.76 10.72
C TYR A 117 -1.96 1.35 10.38
N GLY A 118 -0.87 0.91 10.99
CA GLY A 118 -0.42 -0.47 10.95
C GLY A 118 -0.35 -1.07 12.35
N PRO A 119 -0.12 -2.39 12.46
CA PRO A 119 0.26 -3.02 13.71
C PRO A 119 1.48 -2.36 14.36
N ASP A 120 1.41 -2.01 15.65
CA ASP A 120 2.53 -1.47 16.42
C ASP A 120 3.76 -2.40 16.47
N ARG A 121 3.53 -3.71 16.47
CA ARG A 121 4.56 -4.76 16.44
C ARG A 121 5.26 -4.94 15.09
N ILE A 122 4.77 -4.31 14.02
CA ILE A 122 5.38 -4.40 12.70
C ILE A 122 6.36 -3.25 12.51
N ASP A 123 7.62 -3.61 12.29
CA ASP A 123 8.69 -2.70 11.93
C ASP A 123 9.04 -2.90 10.46
N LEU A 124 8.55 -2.00 9.60
CA LEU A 124 8.78 -2.06 8.16
C LEU A 124 10.26 -1.89 7.79
N ASP A 125 11.03 -1.11 8.56
CA ASP A 125 12.46 -0.89 8.29
C ASP A 125 13.26 -2.15 8.56
N LYS A 126 12.95 -2.84 9.67
CA LYS A 126 13.52 -4.14 9.98
C LYS A 126 13.17 -5.17 8.90
N ILE A 127 11.91 -5.26 8.49
CA ILE A 127 11.48 -6.22 7.46
C ILE A 127 12.15 -5.91 6.11
N ALA A 128 12.23 -4.64 5.73
CA ALA A 128 12.92 -4.19 4.52
C ALA A 128 14.42 -4.55 4.55
N THR A 129 15.08 -4.31 5.69
CA THR A 129 16.49 -4.68 5.92
C THR A 129 16.66 -6.19 5.81
N ASP A 130 15.84 -6.98 6.50
CA ASP A 130 15.87 -8.44 6.43
C ASP A 130 15.65 -8.94 4.99
N ALA A 131 14.72 -8.33 4.24
CA ALA A 131 14.46 -8.69 2.85
C ALA A 131 15.67 -8.43 1.94
N ARG A 132 16.33 -7.28 2.13
CA ARG A 132 17.52 -6.88 1.39
C ARG A 132 18.75 -7.72 1.76
N ASP A 133 18.97 -7.97 3.03
CA ASP A 133 20.15 -8.71 3.49
C ASP A 133 20.07 -10.20 3.09
N ASN A 134 18.86 -10.72 2.89
CA ASN A 134 18.61 -12.05 2.34
C ASN A 134 18.39 -12.05 0.82
N LYS A 135 18.91 -11.05 0.09
CA LYS A 135 18.75 -10.92 -1.38
C LYS A 135 19.55 -12.00 -2.12
N GLY A 136 18.96 -13.18 -2.29
CA GLY A 136 19.43 -14.22 -3.23
C GLY A 136 18.82 -14.08 -4.63
N TRP A 137 19.20 -14.97 -5.57
CA TRP A 137 18.72 -14.99 -6.96
C TRP A 137 17.17 -15.00 -7.11
N PHE A 138 16.43 -15.44 -6.09
CA PHE A 138 14.95 -15.49 -6.07
C PHE A 138 14.31 -14.57 -5.01
N SER A 139 15.03 -13.55 -4.53
CA SER A 139 14.57 -12.75 -3.37
C SER A 139 13.27 -12.00 -3.61
N GLU A 140 13.07 -11.47 -4.82
CA GLU A 140 11.88 -10.68 -5.18
C GLU A 140 10.62 -11.54 -5.20
N GLU A 141 10.69 -12.71 -5.83
CA GLU A 141 9.58 -13.67 -5.89
C GLU A 141 9.29 -14.26 -4.52
N ARG A 142 10.32 -14.59 -3.74
CA ARG A 142 10.14 -15.06 -2.35
C ARG A 142 9.52 -13.98 -1.47
N ALA A 143 9.92 -12.72 -1.63
CA ALA A 143 9.29 -11.60 -0.95
C ALA A 143 7.82 -11.46 -1.36
N ALA A 144 7.51 -11.50 -2.67
CA ALA A 144 6.14 -11.49 -3.17
C ALA A 144 5.29 -12.64 -2.57
N LEU A 145 5.86 -13.84 -2.44
CA LEU A 145 5.19 -14.99 -1.83
C LEU A 145 4.92 -14.82 -0.33
N LYS A 146 5.72 -14.03 0.39
CA LYS A 146 5.45 -13.70 1.80
C LYS A 146 4.24 -12.79 1.98
N PHE A 147 3.86 -12.03 0.96
CA PHE A 147 2.68 -11.17 0.97
C PHE A 147 1.39 -11.85 0.51
N ARG A 148 1.47 -13.08 -0.01
CA ARG A 148 0.27 -13.81 -0.41
C ARG A 148 -0.66 -14.02 0.79
N HIS A 149 -1.90 -14.37 0.51
CA HIS A 149 -2.85 -14.74 1.55
C HIS A 149 -2.28 -15.85 2.46
N SER A 150 -2.21 -15.60 3.77
CA SER A 150 -1.59 -16.42 4.82
C SER A 150 -0.05 -16.54 4.74
N GLY A 151 0.63 -15.66 4.01
CA GLY A 151 2.07 -15.54 4.04
C GLY A 151 2.59 -14.82 5.30
N ASP A 152 3.90 -14.89 5.53
CA ASP A 152 4.56 -14.31 6.72
C ASP A 152 4.33 -12.81 6.87
N TRP A 153 4.08 -12.10 5.77
CA TRP A 153 3.84 -10.65 5.69
C TRP A 153 2.41 -10.34 5.25
N ASP A 154 1.48 -11.26 5.49
CA ASP A 154 0.06 -11.00 5.35
C ASP A 154 -0.46 -10.18 6.53
N PHE A 155 -0.16 -8.88 6.49
CA PHE A 155 -0.56 -7.94 7.54
C PHE A 155 -2.09 -7.77 7.65
N GLN A 156 -2.87 -8.28 6.69
CA GLN A 156 -4.33 -8.30 6.73
C GLN A 156 -4.88 -9.41 7.62
N ARG A 157 -4.14 -10.50 7.85
CA ARG A 157 -4.58 -11.68 8.62
C ARG A 157 -3.65 -11.96 9.78
N MET A 158 -3.49 -10.96 10.64
CA MET A 158 -2.62 -11.03 11.81
C MET A 158 -3.18 -11.95 12.88
N LYS A 159 -2.33 -12.68 13.62
CA LYS A 159 -2.81 -13.50 14.75
C LYS A 159 -2.92 -12.69 16.04
N ALA A 160 -3.96 -12.97 16.83
CA ALA A 160 -4.12 -12.53 18.21
C ALA A 160 -3.08 -13.20 19.11
N ASP A 161 -2.97 -12.76 20.37
CA ASP A 161 -2.08 -13.38 21.36
C ASP A 161 -2.39 -14.87 21.59
N ASP A 162 -3.64 -15.29 21.39
CA ASP A 162 -4.07 -16.68 21.47
C ASP A 162 -3.93 -17.47 20.14
N GLY A 163 -3.30 -16.88 19.13
CA GLY A 163 -3.04 -17.50 17.84
C GLY A 163 -4.18 -17.47 16.83
N ARG A 164 -5.35 -16.91 17.18
CA ARG A 164 -6.49 -16.79 16.25
C ARG A 164 -6.26 -15.73 15.17
N PRO A 165 -6.64 -15.97 13.90
CA PRO A 165 -6.46 -14.99 12.83
C PRO A 165 -7.47 -13.85 12.97
N ILE A 166 -6.98 -12.61 12.96
CA ILE A 166 -7.76 -11.39 13.00
C ILE A 166 -7.61 -10.70 11.66
N PHE A 167 -8.75 -10.40 11.05
CA PHE A 167 -8.81 -9.53 9.89
C PHE A 167 -9.13 -8.12 10.35
N THR A 168 -8.52 -7.11 9.75
CA THR A 168 -8.95 -5.72 9.96
C THR A 168 -8.91 -5.01 8.63
N LYS A 169 -9.97 -4.26 8.35
CA LYS A 169 -10.03 -3.48 7.11
C LYS A 169 -8.99 -2.35 7.16
N GLU A 170 -8.70 -1.86 8.35
CA GLU A 170 -7.70 -0.85 8.67
C GLU A 170 -6.31 -1.27 8.17
N TYR A 171 -5.92 -2.54 8.33
CA TYR A 171 -4.62 -3.03 7.90
C TYR A 171 -4.57 -3.45 6.43
N GLN A 172 -5.67 -3.40 5.68
CA GLN A 172 -5.65 -3.67 4.24
C GLN A 172 -4.79 -2.66 3.49
N ASN A 173 -4.98 -1.37 3.75
CA ASN A 173 -4.17 -0.31 3.13
C ASN A 173 -2.71 -0.39 3.60
N PHE A 174 -2.50 -0.63 4.90
CA PHE A 174 -1.16 -0.83 5.45
C PHE A 174 -0.44 -2.01 4.78
N ALA A 175 -1.16 -3.10 4.50
CA ALA A 175 -0.56 -4.26 3.84
C ALA A 175 -0.08 -3.95 2.43
N ASN A 176 -0.90 -3.24 1.65
CA ASN A 176 -0.50 -2.78 0.32
C ASN A 176 0.71 -1.83 0.40
N ILE A 177 0.69 -0.88 1.33
CA ILE A 177 1.83 0.03 1.57
C ILE A 177 3.08 -0.76 1.96
N GLY A 178 2.97 -1.78 2.82
CA GLY A 178 4.07 -2.66 3.19
C GLY A 178 4.69 -3.39 2.00
N ILE A 179 3.88 -3.85 1.05
CA ILE A 179 4.35 -4.44 -0.22
C ILE A 179 5.19 -3.42 -0.99
N GLY A 180 4.66 -2.21 -1.21
CA GLY A 180 5.37 -1.13 -1.88
C GLY A 180 6.70 -0.78 -1.22
N TYR A 181 6.68 -0.71 0.11
CA TYR A 181 7.83 -0.39 0.94
C TYR A 181 8.97 -1.41 0.78
N ILE A 182 8.65 -2.70 0.93
CA ILE A 182 9.63 -3.78 0.90
C ILE A 182 10.12 -4.03 -0.54
N MET A 183 9.26 -3.88 -1.55
CA MET A 183 9.68 -3.95 -2.95
C MET A 183 10.60 -2.77 -3.33
N GLY A 184 10.35 -1.59 -2.77
CA GLY A 184 11.26 -0.45 -2.83
C GLY A 184 12.65 -0.79 -2.27
N ALA A 185 12.70 -1.44 -1.10
CA ALA A 185 13.93 -1.90 -0.49
C ALA A 185 14.72 -2.93 -1.32
N LEU A 186 14.01 -3.77 -2.06
CA LEU A 186 14.62 -4.75 -2.96
C LEU A 186 15.10 -4.12 -4.29
N GLY A 187 14.76 -2.85 -4.55
CA GLY A 187 15.05 -2.17 -5.82
C GLY A 187 14.12 -2.60 -6.97
N VAL A 188 12.96 -3.16 -6.65
CA VAL A 188 11.96 -3.61 -7.63
C VAL A 188 11.18 -2.40 -8.14
N SER A 189 11.09 -2.21 -9.46
CA SER A 189 10.31 -1.11 -10.02
C SER A 189 8.81 -1.27 -9.75
N MET A 190 8.08 -0.15 -9.72
CA MET A 190 6.62 -0.12 -9.60
C MET A 190 5.93 -0.99 -10.64
N ASP A 191 6.37 -0.95 -11.90
CA ASP A 191 5.80 -1.77 -12.98
C ASP A 191 5.97 -3.27 -12.71
N LYS A 192 7.17 -3.69 -12.26
CA LYS A 192 7.46 -5.10 -12.00
C LYS A 192 6.65 -5.61 -10.81
N MET A 193 6.60 -4.85 -9.72
CA MET A 193 5.77 -5.17 -8.55
C MET A 193 4.28 -5.26 -8.90
N SER A 194 3.74 -4.26 -9.61
CA SER A 194 2.34 -4.24 -10.04
C SER A 194 2.04 -5.38 -11.02
N GLY A 195 3.00 -5.80 -11.85
CA GLY A 195 2.89 -6.99 -12.68
C GLY A 195 2.75 -8.28 -11.86
N TYR A 196 3.55 -8.45 -10.80
CA TYR A 196 3.43 -9.60 -9.90
C TYR A 196 2.09 -9.63 -9.18
N ALA A 197 1.69 -8.50 -8.58
CA ALA A 197 0.41 -8.38 -7.91
C ALA A 197 -0.76 -8.60 -8.87
N GLY A 198 -0.71 -8.03 -10.08
CA GLY A 198 -1.75 -8.18 -11.09
C GLY A 198 -1.90 -9.62 -11.56
N THR A 199 -0.79 -10.35 -11.72
CA THR A 199 -0.81 -11.78 -12.05
C THR A 199 -1.47 -12.61 -10.95
N TYR A 200 -1.12 -12.35 -9.68
CA TYR A 200 -1.78 -13.00 -8.54
C TYR A 200 -3.28 -12.69 -8.51
N CYS A 201 -3.64 -11.42 -8.67
CA CYS A 201 -5.00 -10.97 -8.51
C CYS A 201 -5.95 -11.34 -9.64
N LYS A 202 -5.43 -11.54 -10.86
CA LYS A 202 -6.18 -12.13 -11.97
C LYS A 202 -6.89 -13.43 -11.59
N PHE A 203 -6.30 -14.23 -10.69
CA PHE A 203 -6.83 -15.55 -10.33
C PHE A 203 -7.41 -15.63 -8.90
N LYS A 204 -7.05 -14.68 -8.02
CA LYS A 204 -7.31 -14.81 -6.58
C LYS A 204 -7.98 -13.60 -5.93
N CYS A 205 -8.05 -12.46 -6.61
CA CYS A 205 -8.62 -11.24 -6.02
C CYS A 205 -10.00 -10.97 -6.61
N SER A 206 -10.88 -10.44 -5.76
CA SER A 206 -12.16 -9.85 -6.16
C SER A 206 -12.21 -8.48 -5.51
N TYR A 207 -12.40 -7.44 -6.33
CA TYR A 207 -12.43 -6.05 -5.90
C TYR A 207 -13.78 -5.43 -6.21
N ASN A 208 -14.32 -4.69 -5.24
CA ASN A 208 -15.49 -3.83 -5.41
C ASN A 208 -15.10 -2.37 -5.69
N GLU A 209 -13.86 -2.15 -6.13
CA GLU A 209 -13.27 -0.83 -6.36
C GLU A 209 -12.95 -0.62 -7.84
N PRO A 210 -12.85 0.64 -8.31
CA PRO A 210 -12.41 0.93 -9.66
C PRO A 210 -11.04 0.30 -9.94
N MET A 211 -10.91 -0.39 -11.06
CA MET A 211 -9.66 -1.01 -11.48
C MET A 211 -8.69 0.04 -12.04
N SER A 212 -7.39 -0.19 -11.86
CA SER A 212 -6.36 0.68 -12.44
C SER A 212 -6.37 0.58 -13.97
N PRO A 213 -6.34 1.72 -14.70
CA PRO A 213 -6.22 1.71 -16.16
C PRO A 213 -4.91 1.08 -16.66
N GLN A 214 -3.83 1.22 -15.88
CA GLN A 214 -2.50 0.70 -16.23
C GLN A 214 -2.34 -0.77 -15.84
N TYR A 215 -2.99 -1.20 -14.75
CA TYR A 215 -2.92 -2.57 -14.23
C TYR A 215 -4.33 -3.13 -14.04
N PRO A 216 -4.98 -3.67 -15.09
CA PRO A 216 -6.42 -3.96 -15.11
C PRO A 216 -6.89 -5.07 -14.16
N HIS A 217 -5.95 -5.76 -13.49
CA HIS A 217 -6.23 -6.79 -12.49
C HIS A 217 -6.00 -6.31 -11.06
N LEU A 218 -5.64 -5.03 -10.87
CA LEU A 218 -5.49 -4.39 -9.56
C LEU A 218 -6.51 -3.27 -9.40
N ALA A 219 -7.03 -3.12 -8.20
CA ALA A 219 -7.78 -1.93 -7.82
C ALA A 219 -6.87 -0.69 -7.91
N ASP A 220 -7.39 0.43 -8.39
CA ASP A 220 -6.65 1.69 -8.49
C ASP A 220 -6.13 2.15 -7.13
N ARG A 221 -6.92 1.94 -6.07
CA ARG A 221 -6.51 2.18 -4.68
C ARG A 221 -5.26 1.39 -4.30
N GLN A 222 -5.22 0.10 -4.62
CA GLN A 222 -4.09 -0.76 -4.30
C GLN A 222 -2.80 -0.31 -4.97
N VAL A 223 -2.87 0.13 -6.23
CA VAL A 223 -1.71 0.67 -6.96
C VAL A 223 -1.20 1.96 -6.30
N LYS A 224 -2.11 2.83 -5.83
CA LYS A 224 -1.75 4.04 -5.09
C LYS A 224 -1.11 3.72 -3.74
N ASP A 225 -1.64 2.75 -3.00
CA ASP A 225 -1.06 2.29 -1.74
C ASP A 225 0.36 1.73 -1.96
N PHE A 226 0.57 0.94 -3.01
CA PHE A 226 1.91 0.47 -3.41
C PHE A 226 2.86 1.64 -3.66
N GLN A 227 2.40 2.67 -4.40
CA GLN A 227 3.20 3.85 -4.70
C GLN A 227 3.57 4.64 -3.43
N ILE A 228 2.65 4.76 -2.47
CA ILE A 228 2.89 5.40 -1.17
C ILE A 228 4.00 4.66 -0.43
N GLY A 229 3.89 3.33 -0.30
CA GLY A 229 4.92 2.53 0.35
C GLY A 229 6.29 2.64 -0.32
N PHE A 230 6.31 2.57 -1.65
CA PHE A 230 7.53 2.69 -2.43
C PHE A 230 8.22 4.05 -2.23
N ASN A 231 7.45 5.14 -2.24
CA ASN A 231 7.97 6.48 -2.00
C ASN A 231 8.44 6.66 -0.55
N LEU A 232 7.67 6.15 0.42
CA LEU A 232 8.03 6.22 1.83
C LEU A 232 9.38 5.54 2.12
N TYR A 233 9.66 4.40 1.47
CA TYR A 233 10.97 3.76 1.60
C TYR A 233 12.09 4.67 1.10
N ARG A 234 11.92 5.29 -0.08
CA ARG A 234 12.91 6.20 -0.68
C ARG A 234 13.13 7.48 0.14
N GLU A 235 12.08 7.98 0.77
CA GLU A 235 12.17 9.13 1.68
C GLU A 235 13.00 8.80 2.93
N ARG A 236 12.82 7.59 3.49
CA ARG A 236 13.57 7.12 4.67
C ARG A 236 15.00 6.70 4.34
N HIS A 237 15.25 6.25 3.11
CA HIS A 237 16.52 5.68 2.65
C HIS A 237 16.98 6.39 1.36
N PRO A 238 17.37 7.68 1.42
CA PRO A 238 17.67 8.49 0.23
C PRO A 238 18.89 8.00 -0.56
N ASP A 239 19.81 7.28 0.09
CA ASP A 239 20.97 6.64 -0.54
C ASP A 239 20.69 5.21 -1.03
N GLY A 240 19.46 4.73 -0.86
CA GLY A 240 19.04 3.37 -1.21
C GLY A 240 19.61 2.29 -0.29
N LYS A 241 20.24 2.66 0.83
CA LYS A 241 20.79 1.75 1.86
C LYS A 241 20.03 1.86 3.16
#